data_AF-A0A7X5V317-F1
#
_entry.id   AF-A0A7X5V317-F1
#
_cell.length_a   1.000
_cell.length_b   1.000
_cell.length_c   1.000
_cell.angle_alpha   90.00
_cell.angle_beta   90.00
_cell.angle_gamma   90.00
#
_symmetry.space_group_name_H-M   'P 1'
#
loop_
_entity.id
_entity.type
_entity.pdbx_description
1 polymer ?
#
loop_
_entity_poly.entity_id
_entity_poly.type
_entity_poly.pdbx_seq_one_letter_code
_entity_poly.pdbx_strand_id
1 'polypeptide(L)' 'MTVRDMEYFARRERQEREHAARSDDMIARRVHLEMADRYSARLRDIAVVAVPCVQA' A
#
# COMPACT_ATOMS: atom_id res chain seq x y z
N MET A 1 -6.27 7.96 11.70
CA MET A 1 -5.74 7.99 10.31
C MET A 1 -6.85 8.50 9.41
N THR A 2 -6.51 9.38 8.46
CA THR A 2 -7.47 10.16 7.66
C THR A 2 -7.66 9.55 6.26
N VAL A 3 -8.71 9.96 5.55
CA VAL A 3 -8.96 9.57 4.14
C VAL A 3 -7.77 9.90 3.23
N ARG A 4 -7.07 11.01 3.50
CA ARG A 4 -5.85 11.41 2.78
C ARG A 4 -4.70 10.41 2.95
N ASP A 5 -4.60 9.76 4.11
CA ASP A 5 -3.60 8.72 4.34
C ASP A 5 -3.90 7.49 3.49
N MET A 6 -5.19 7.11 3.37
CA MET A 6 -5.60 5.98 2.53
C MET A 6 -5.28 6.24 1.05
N GLU A 7 -5.61 7.41 0.53
CA GLU A 7 -5.31 7.79 -0.86
C GLU A 7 -3.80 7.82 -1.12
N TYR A 8 -3.02 8.33 -0.15
CA TYR A 8 -1.56 8.33 -0.23
C TYR A 8 -1.01 6.90 -0.34
N PHE A 9 -1.41 6.00 0.57
CA PHE A 9 -0.90 4.63 0.58
C PHE A 9 -1.36 3.83 -0.65
N ALA A 10 -2.60 4.02 -1.10
CA ALA A 10 -3.11 3.40 -2.33
C ALA A 10 -2.33 3.88 -3.57
N ARG A 11 -2.08 5.19 -3.67
CA ARG A 11 -1.29 5.75 -4.78
C ARG A 11 0.14 5.24 -4.77
N ARG A 12 0.77 5.17 -3.60
CA ARG A 12 2.15 4.67 -3.46
C ARG A 12 2.26 3.19 -3.78
N GLU A 13 1.33 2.36 -3.30
CA GLU A 13 1.28 0.92 -3.64
C GLU A 13 1.28 0.71 -5.15
N ARG A 14 0.43 1.42 -5.88
CA ARG A 14 0.35 1.34 -7.34
C ARG A 14 1.64 1.78 -8.03
N GLN A 15 2.26 2.87 -7.57
CA GLN A 15 3.52 3.37 -8.12
C GLN A 15 4.66 2.38 -7.92
N GLU A 16 4.78 1.76 -6.74
CA GLU A 16 5.82 0.77 -6.50
C GLU A 16 5.63 -0.47 -7.38
N ARG A 17 4.39 -0.92 -7.62
CA ARG A 17 4.11 -2.00 -8.57
C ARG A 17 4.47 -1.64 -10.01
N GLU A 18 4.21 -0.42 -10.44
CA GLU A 18 4.62 0.09 -11.74
C GLU A 18 6.14 0.21 -11.88
N HIS A 19 6.85 0.56 -10.82
CA HIS A 19 8.33 0.54 -10.81
C HIS A 19 8.86 -0.89 -10.88
N ALA A 20 8.30 -1.82 -10.10
CA ALA A 20 8.67 -3.24 -10.15
C ALA A 20 8.48 -3.85 -11.55
N ALA A 21 7.38 -3.51 -12.25
CA ALA A 21 7.09 -4.01 -13.58
C ALA A 21 8.03 -3.48 -14.66
N ARG A 22 8.62 -2.29 -14.46
CA ARG A 22 9.56 -1.64 -15.39
C ARG A 22 11.02 -1.88 -15.05
N SER A 23 11.31 -2.54 -13.93
CA SER A 23 12.68 -2.74 -13.45
C SER A 23 13.24 -4.05 -13.97
N ASP A 24 14.36 -3.97 -14.70
CA ASP A 24 15.13 -5.13 -15.16
C ASP A 24 16.07 -5.68 -14.09
N ASP A 25 16.35 -4.90 -13.04
CA ASP A 25 17.14 -5.32 -11.89
C ASP A 25 16.27 -6.13 -10.91
N MET A 26 16.63 -7.39 -10.69
CA MET A 26 15.86 -8.30 -9.82
C MET A 26 15.81 -7.83 -8.36
N ILE A 27 16.86 -7.18 -7.86
CA ILE A 27 16.91 -6.63 -6.50
C ILE A 27 16.01 -5.41 -6.40
N ALA A 28 16.13 -4.47 -7.35
CA ALA A 28 15.28 -3.28 -7.38
C ALA A 28 13.79 -3.66 -7.51
N ARG A 29 13.47 -4.60 -8.40
CA ARG A 29 12.13 -5.17 -8.55
C ARG A 29 11.61 -5.76 -7.23
N ARG A 30 12.42 -6.54 -6.52
CA ARG A 30 12.04 -7.13 -5.23
C ARG A 30 11.75 -6.05 -4.19
N VAL A 31 12.62 -5.03 -4.08
CA VAL A 31 12.43 -3.93 -3.13
C VAL A 31 11.13 -3.16 -3.42
N HIS A 32 10.85 -2.87 -4.69
CA HIS A 32 9.59 -2.23 -5.08
C HIS A 32 8.36 -3.08 -4.71
N LEU A 33 8.41 -4.40 -4.91
CA LEU A 33 7.32 -5.29 -4.50
C LEU A 33 7.13 -5.32 -2.97
N GLU A 34 8.23 -5.43 -2.21
CA GLU A 34 8.16 -5.41 -0.73
C GLU A 34 7.58 -4.08 -0.21
N MET A 35 7.91 -2.95 -0.87
CA MET A 35 7.34 -1.65 -0.53
C MET A 35 5.85 -1.57 -0.87
N ALA A 36 5.43 -2.08 -2.03
CA ALA A 36 4.02 -2.15 -2.41
C ALA A 36 3.20 -2.94 -1.38
N ASP A 37 3.72 -4.09 -0.92
CA ASP A 37 3.05 -4.92 0.07
C ASP A 37 2.94 -4.23 1.44
N ARG A 38 3.97 -3.48 1.87
CA ARG A 38 3.91 -2.67 3.09
C ARG A 38 2.85 -1.57 3.00
N TYR A 39 2.73 -0.89 1.86
CA TYR A 39 1.68 0.11 1.65
C TYR A 39 0.29 -0.52 1.62
N SER A 40 0.14 -1.69 1.01
CA SER A 40 -1.12 -2.45 1.02
C SER A 40 -1.53 -2.87 2.45
N ALA A 41 -0.59 -3.36 3.25
CA ALA A 41 -0.84 -3.70 4.65
C ALA A 41 -1.28 -2.46 5.46
N ARG A 42 -0.57 -1.34 5.30
CA ARG A 42 -0.92 -0.06 5.93
C ARG A 42 -2.33 0.40 5.56
N LEU A 43 -2.71 0.25 4.29
CA LEU A 43 -4.05 0.58 3.80
C LEU A 43 -5.12 -0.28 4.48
N ARG A 44 -4.88 -1.59 4.61
CA ARG A 44 -5.78 -2.52 5.31
C ARG A 44 -5.93 -2.16 6.78
N ASP A 45 -4.84 -1.84 7.46
CA ASP A 45 -4.87 -1.42 8.87
C ASP A 45 -5.70 -0.15 9.05
N ILE A 46 -5.54 0.83 8.15
CA ILE A 46 -6.36 2.06 8.18
C ILE A 46 -7.82 1.75 7.91
N ALA A 47 -8.12 0.91 6.91
CA ALA A 47 -9.49 0.52 6.58
C ALA A 47 -10.18 -0.18 7.75
N VAL A 48 -9.47 -1.06 8.47
CA VAL A 48 -9.97 -1.72 9.68
C VAL A 48 -10.26 -0.70 10.78
N VAL A 49 -9.39 0.29 10.99
CA VAL A 49 -9.59 1.35 12.01
C VAL A 49 -10.72 2.32 11.62
N ALA A 50 -10.93 2.54 10.32
CA ALA A 50 -11.94 3.47 9.81
C ALA A 50 -13.35 2.89 9.77
N VAL A 51 -13.52 1.57 9.83
CA VAL A 51 -14.82 0.92 10.09
C VAL A 51 -15.05 1.00 11.60
N PRO A 52 -15.91 1.91 12.10
CA PRO A 52 -16.25 1.89 13.52
C PRO A 52 -17.00 0.59 13.77
N CYS A 53 -16.75 -0.04 14.91
CA CYS A 53 -17.62 -1.07 15.46
C CYS A 53 -19.10 -0.61 15.41
N VAL A 54 -19.83 -1.01 14.37
CA VAL A 54 -21.23 -1.42 14.51
C VAL A 54 -21.14 -2.88 14.94
N GLN A 55 -20.93 -3.08 16.23
CA GLN A 55 -21.25 -4.36 16.87
C GLN A 55 -22.26 -4.06 17.96
N ALA A 56 -23.47 -4.54 17.66
CA ALA A 56 -24.69 -4.79 18.43
C ALA A 56 -24.78 -4.33 19.89
#